data_AF-A0A6A5SF92-F1
#
_entry.id   AF-A0A6A5SF92-F1
#
_cell.length_a   1.000
_cell.length_b   1.000
_cell.length_c   1.000
_cell.angle_alpha   90.00
_cell.angle_beta   90.00
_cell.angle_gamma   90.00
#
_symmetry.space_group_name_H-M   'P 1'
#
loop_
_entity.id
_entity.type
_entity.pdbx_description
1 polymer ?
#
loop_
_entity_poly.entity_id
_entity_poly.type
_entity_poly.pdbx_seq_one_letter_code
_entity_poly.pdbx_strand_id
1 'polypeptide(L)'
;MIYLPIIPELLFTQQQACVQRAREKDEREKKRIQERKEIDERKAERERKKHKCNSQKALQTTQKGKRKASQKAAPRKKQNCGSAAVQSSSVAHEQPSAPAPTLNSRGRKILQPRKFW
;
A
#
# COMPACT_ATOMS: atom_id res chain seq x y z
N MET A 1 23.82 -23.63 61.03
CA MET A 1 23.83 -23.29 59.59
C MET A 1 23.12 -24.41 58.85
N ILE A 2 21.90 -24.18 58.36
CA ILE A 2 21.15 -25.21 57.61
C ILE A 2 21.54 -25.07 56.14
N TYR A 3 22.40 -25.97 55.66
CA TYR A 3 22.63 -26.14 54.23
C TYR A 3 21.41 -26.89 53.66
N LEU A 4 20.51 -26.17 52.98
CA LEU A 4 19.49 -26.82 52.17
C LEU A 4 20.16 -27.37 50.92
N PRO A 5 20.09 -28.69 50.65
CA PRO A 5 20.62 -29.24 49.41
C PRO A 5 19.79 -28.71 48.25
N ILE A 6 20.46 -28.06 47.29
CA ILE A 6 19.85 -27.66 46.03
C ILE A 6 19.36 -28.95 45.35
N ILE A 7 18.04 -29.09 45.23
CA ILE A 7 17.39 -30.31 44.75
C ILE A 7 17.83 -30.53 43.28
N PRO A 8 18.52 -31.64 42.95
CA PRO A 8 19.08 -31.87 41.62
C PRO A 8 18.02 -31.91 40.51
N GLU A 9 16.77 -32.23 40.85
CA GLU A 9 15.63 -32.21 39.91
C GLU A 9 15.32 -30.80 39.37
N LEU A 10 15.52 -29.75 40.17
CA LEU A 10 15.32 -28.36 39.73
C LEU A 10 16.40 -27.92 38.73
N LEU A 11 17.63 -28.41 38.90
CA LEU A 11 18.73 -28.15 37.96
C LEU A 11 18.53 -28.90 36.64
N PHE A 12 18.04 -30.14 36.69
CA PHE A 12 17.75 -30.93 35.50
C PHE A 12 16.62 -30.34 34.66
N THR A 13 15.53 -29.90 35.30
CA THR A 13 14.41 -29.23 34.62
C THR A 13 14.82 -27.89 34.00
N GLN A 14 15.69 -27.12 34.68
CA GLN A 14 16.25 -25.89 34.13
C GLN A 14 17.13 -26.16 32.90
N GLN A 15 17.98 -27.19 32.93
CA GLN A 15 18.79 -27.59 31.78
C GLN A 15 17.93 -28.01 30.58
N GLN A 16 16.89 -28.80 30.80
CA GLN A 16 15.95 -29.17 29.74
C GLN A 16 15.25 -27.95 29.14
N ALA A 17 14.81 -27.00 29.95
CA ALA A 17 14.20 -25.76 29.48
C ALA A 17 15.17 -24.92 28.63
N CYS A 18 16.45 -24.85 29.01
CA CYS A 18 17.48 -24.18 28.22
C CYS A 18 17.71 -24.85 26.86
N VAL A 19 17.78 -26.18 26.82
CA VAL A 19 17.95 -26.95 25.58
C VAL A 19 16.75 -26.76 24.64
N GLN A 20 15.52 -26.78 25.16
CA GLN A 20 14.34 -26.55 24.34
C GLN A 20 14.29 -25.13 23.76
N ARG A 21 14.64 -24.11 24.56
CA ARG A 21 14.73 -22.72 24.08
C ARG A 21 15.81 -22.54 23.03
N ALA A 22 16.94 -23.24 23.13
CA ALA A 22 17.99 -23.20 22.12
C ALA A 22 17.50 -23.78 20.78
N ARG A 23 16.83 -24.94 20.82
CA ARG A 23 16.25 -25.57 19.63
C ARG A 23 15.21 -24.68 18.95
N GLU A 24 14.32 -24.06 19.74
CA GLU A 24 13.30 -23.17 19.19
C GLU A 24 13.92 -21.92 18.52
N LYS A 25 15.01 -21.39 19.09
CA LYS A 25 15.75 -20.28 18.48
C LYS A 25 16.38 -20.68 17.16
N ASP A 26 17.03 -21.84 17.11
CA ASP A 26 17.66 -22.36 15.88
C ASP A 26 16.63 -22.60 14.77
N GLU A 27 15.46 -23.16 15.12
CA GLU A 27 14.36 -23.35 14.16
C GLU A 27 13.81 -22.01 13.65
N ARG A 28 13.65 -21.03 14.54
CA ARG A 28 13.19 -19.68 14.17
C ARG A 28 14.20 -18.98 13.28
N GLU A 29 15.50 -19.15 13.54
CA GLU A 29 16.55 -18.59 12.71
C GLU A 29 16.58 -19.24 11.31
N LYS A 30 16.45 -20.56 11.23
CA LYS A 30 16.33 -21.28 9.95
C LYS A 30 15.14 -20.77 9.13
N LYS A 31 13.97 -20.59 9.76
CA LYS A 31 12.78 -20.01 9.09
C LYS A 31 13.04 -18.59 8.60
N ARG A 32 13.64 -17.73 9.41
CA ARG A 32 14.01 -16.35 9.01
C ARG A 32 14.97 -16.32 7.84
N ILE A 33 15.96 -17.22 7.80
CA ILE A 33 16.91 -17.32 6.69
C ILE A 33 16.17 -17.74 5.40
N GLN A 34 15.27 -18.71 5.48
CA GLN A 34 14.46 -19.15 4.34
C GLN A 34 13.55 -18.02 3.82
N GLU A 35 12.83 -17.33 4.71
CA GLU A 35 11.97 -16.19 4.35
C GLU A 35 12.76 -15.07 3.67
N ARG A 36 13.96 -14.76 4.18
CA ARG A 36 14.83 -13.74 3.56
C ARG A 36 15.26 -14.13 2.16
N LYS A 37 15.64 -15.39 1.95
CA LYS A 37 16.00 -15.90 0.61
C LYS A 37 14.84 -15.77 -0.37
N GLU A 38 13.63 -16.16 0.03
CA GLU A 38 12.43 -16.05 -0.81
C GLU A 38 12.11 -14.58 -1.14
N ILE A 39 12.22 -13.68 -0.16
CA ILE A 39 12.01 -12.24 -0.38
C ILE A 39 13.02 -11.69 -1.37
N ASP A 40 14.29 -12.06 -1.26
CA ASP A 40 15.35 -11.55 -2.12
C ASP A 40 15.24 -12.11 -3.54
N GLU A 41 14.86 -13.38 -3.71
CA GLU A 41 14.51 -13.95 -5.02
C GLU A 41 13.34 -13.20 -5.67
N ARG A 42 12.29 -12.92 -4.90
CA ARG A 42 11.13 -12.17 -5.39
C ARG A 42 11.48 -10.72 -5.75
N LYS A 43 12.37 -10.07 -5.00
CA LYS A 43 12.88 -8.73 -5.35
C LYS A 43 13.69 -8.77 -6.64
N ALA A 44 14.60 -9.74 -6.80
CA ALA A 44 15.39 -9.90 -8.00
C ALA A 44 14.51 -10.11 -9.24
N GLU A 45 13.45 -10.92 -9.12
CA GLU A 45 12.49 -11.12 -10.21
C GLU A 45 11.73 -9.83 -10.57
N ARG A 46 11.29 -9.06 -9.55
CA ARG A 46 10.64 -7.75 -9.75
C ARG A 46 11.56 -6.75 -10.43
N GLU A 47 12.83 -6.70 -10.05
CA GLU A 47 13.81 -5.82 -10.67
C GLU A 47 14.03 -6.19 -12.14
N ARG A 48 14.18 -7.48 -12.46
CA ARG A 48 14.27 -7.93 -13.85
C ARG A 48 13.07 -7.50 -14.69
N LYS A 49 11.86 -7.67 -14.15
CA LYS A 49 10.61 -7.21 -14.81
C LYS A 49 10.58 -5.69 -14.99
N LYS A 50 11.01 -4.92 -13.97
CA LYS A 50 11.10 -3.46 -14.02
C LYS A 50 12.07 -2.99 -15.10
N HIS A 51 13.27 -3.58 -15.17
CA HIS A 51 14.26 -3.25 -16.19
C HIS A 51 13.74 -3.55 -17.60
N LYS A 52 13.10 -4.70 -17.83
CA LYS A 52 12.49 -5.06 -19.13
C LYS A 52 11.36 -4.10 -19.53
N CYS A 53 10.50 -3.71 -18.58
CA CYS A 53 9.43 -2.74 -18.86
C CYS A 53 9.99 -1.35 -19.17
N ASN A 54 10.99 -0.91 -18.42
CA ASN A 54 11.62 0.39 -18.61
C ASN A 54 12.37 0.47 -19.94
N SER A 55 13.10 -0.58 -20.34
CA SER A 55 13.78 -0.61 -21.65
C SER A 55 12.79 -0.54 -22.80
N GLN A 56 11.67 -1.27 -22.73
CA GLN A 56 10.59 -1.18 -23.73
C GLN A 56 9.99 0.23 -23.81
N LYS A 57 9.73 0.89 -22.66
CA LYS A 57 9.22 2.27 -22.62
C LYS A 57 10.23 3.29 -23.13
N ALA A 58 11.52 3.11 -22.84
CA ALA A 58 12.59 3.96 -23.34
C ALA A 58 12.67 3.90 -24.87
N LEU A 59 12.58 2.70 -25.46
CA LEU A 59 12.51 2.53 -26.92
C LEU A 59 11.27 3.19 -27.54
N GLN A 60 10.12 3.14 -26.86
CA GLN A 60 8.88 3.75 -27.37
C GLN A 60 8.87 5.30 -27.27
N THR A 61 9.49 5.86 -26.23
CA THR A 61 9.45 7.32 -25.96
C THR A 61 10.35 8.10 -26.91
N THR A 62 11.52 7.57 -27.30
CA THR A 62 12.41 8.19 -28.30
C THR A 62 11.71 8.40 -29.65
N GLN A 63 10.76 7.52 -30.01
CA GLN A 63 10.00 7.63 -31.26
C GLN A 63 8.89 8.70 -31.21
N LYS A 64 8.24 8.91 -30.04
CA LYS A 64 7.12 9.87 -29.91
C LYS A 64 7.58 11.33 -29.89
N GLY A 65 8.78 11.64 -29.40
CA GLY A 65 9.33 13.00 -29.39
C GLY A 65 9.42 13.61 -30.80
N LYS A 66 9.84 12.82 -31.79
CA LYS A 66 9.91 13.25 -33.20
C LYS A 66 8.53 13.44 -33.82
N ARG A 67 7.55 12.57 -33.51
CA ARG A 67 6.17 12.68 -34.01
C ARG A 67 5.42 13.91 -33.46
N LYS A 68 5.69 14.33 -32.23
CA LYS A 68 5.12 15.57 -31.66
C LYS A 68 5.67 16.83 -32.32
N ALA A 69 6.96 16.84 -32.68
CA ALA A 69 7.56 17.96 -33.40
C ALA A 69 7.04 18.09 -34.85
N SER A 70 6.72 16.97 -35.52
CA SER A 70 6.14 17.00 -36.87
C SER A 70 4.63 17.23 -36.88
N GLN A 71 3.90 16.95 -35.79
CA GLN A 71 2.49 17.30 -35.66
C GLN A 71 2.36 18.77 -35.25
N LYS A 72 2.37 19.67 -36.24
CA LYS A 72 1.72 20.97 -36.03
C LYS A 72 0.26 20.68 -35.68
N ALA A 73 -0.14 21.00 -34.44
CA ALA A 73 -1.54 20.93 -34.05
C ALA A 73 -2.31 21.89 -34.96
N ALA A 74 -3.17 21.36 -35.83
CA ALA A 74 -4.05 22.20 -36.64
C ALA A 74 -4.86 23.12 -35.70
N PRO A 75 -5.00 24.41 -36.01
CA PRO A 75 -5.77 25.32 -35.17
C PRO A 75 -7.21 24.81 -35.08
N ARG A 76 -7.60 24.33 -33.90
CA ARG A 76 -8.97 23.85 -33.66
C ARG A 76 -9.86 25.07 -33.49
N LYS A 77 -10.95 25.13 -34.26
CA LYS A 77 -11.99 26.16 -34.12
C LYS A 77 -12.50 26.18 -32.68
N LYS A 78 -12.41 27.33 -32.01
CA LYS A 78 -12.98 27.54 -30.68
C LYS A 78 -14.50 27.43 -30.80
N GLN A 79 -15.09 26.40 -30.22
CA GLN A 79 -16.54 26.26 -30.15
C GLN A 79 -17.01 27.15 -29.00
N ASN A 80 -17.80 28.18 -29.30
CA ASN A 80 -18.38 29.04 -28.29
C ASN A 80 -19.44 28.21 -27.54
N CYS A 81 -19.18 27.87 -26.29
CA CYS A 81 -20.22 27.39 -25.39
C CYS A 81 -21.18 28.56 -25.16
N GLY A 82 -22.33 28.53 -25.81
CA GLY A 82 -23.38 29.52 -25.60
C GLY A 82 -23.78 29.54 -24.13
N SER A 83 -23.93 30.74 -23.58
CA SER A 83 -24.53 30.97 -22.26
C SER A 83 -25.96 30.45 -22.28
N ALA A 84 -26.16 29.20 -21.88
CA ALA A 84 -27.47 28.65 -21.63
C ALA A 84 -28.04 29.37 -20.41
N ALA A 85 -28.87 30.37 -20.64
CA ALA A 85 -29.78 30.89 -19.63
C ALA A 85 -30.77 29.77 -19.30
N VAL A 86 -30.45 28.99 -18.28
CA VAL A 86 -31.40 28.09 -17.65
C VAL A 86 -32.30 28.97 -16.79
N GLN A 87 -33.45 29.36 -17.34
CA GLN A 87 -34.60 29.66 -16.51
C GLN A 87 -35.00 28.36 -15.80
N SER A 88 -34.64 28.24 -14.54
CA SER A 88 -35.30 27.29 -13.63
C SER A 88 -35.84 28.10 -12.46
N SER A 89 -37.14 28.39 -12.49
CA SER A 89 -37.89 28.70 -11.28
C SER A 89 -37.95 27.42 -10.44
N SER A 90 -36.93 27.18 -9.62
CA SER A 90 -37.01 26.20 -8.55
C SER A 90 -37.49 26.92 -7.30
N VAL A 91 -38.71 26.57 -6.87
CA VAL A 91 -39.23 26.83 -5.52
C VAL A 91 -38.13 26.48 -4.52
N ALA A 92 -37.88 27.37 -3.55
CA ALA A 92 -36.91 27.13 -2.48
C ALA A 92 -37.36 25.92 -1.64
N HIS A 93 -36.92 24.74 -2.03
CA HIS A 93 -36.87 23.62 -1.09
C HIS A 93 -35.66 23.89 -0.20
N GLU A 94 -35.90 24.06 1.10
CA GLU A 94 -34.84 23.97 2.10
C GLU A 94 -34.06 22.67 1.82
N GLN A 95 -32.77 22.78 1.51
CA GLN A 95 -31.93 21.61 1.41
C GLN A 95 -31.92 20.93 2.79
N PRO A 96 -32.18 19.62 2.88
CA PRO A 96 -31.95 18.91 4.13
C PRO A 96 -30.48 19.11 4.52
N SER A 97 -30.23 19.60 5.73
CA SER A 97 -28.88 19.88 6.22
C SER A 97 -28.01 18.65 6.04
N ALA A 98 -26.88 18.79 5.33
CA ALA A 98 -25.95 17.69 5.11
C ALA A 98 -25.59 17.02 6.46
N PRO A 99 -25.59 15.66 6.54
CA PRO A 99 -25.21 14.98 7.77
C PRO A 99 -23.80 15.35 8.19
N ALA A 100 -23.61 15.49 9.50
CA ALA A 100 -22.32 15.81 10.08
C ALA A 100 -21.24 14.78 9.65
N PRO A 101 -20.00 15.22 9.38
CA PRO A 101 -18.95 14.33 8.91
C PRO A 101 -18.63 13.27 9.97
N THR A 102 -18.75 12.00 9.60
CA THR A 102 -18.36 10.89 10.46
C THR A 102 -16.83 10.86 10.61
N LEU A 103 -16.32 10.87 11.84
CA LEU A 103 -14.89 10.75 12.15
C LEU A 103 -14.55 9.33 12.59
N ASN A 104 -13.36 8.84 12.24
CA ASN A 104 -12.82 7.62 12.83
C ASN A 104 -12.21 7.88 14.22
N SER A 105 -11.79 6.83 14.93
CA SER A 105 -11.14 6.93 16.26
C SER A 105 -9.86 7.78 16.28
N ARG A 106 -9.31 8.12 15.11
CA ARG A 106 -8.15 9.00 14.93
C ARG A 106 -8.54 10.40 14.43
N GLY A 107 -9.82 10.77 14.50
CA GLY A 107 -10.33 12.08 14.11
C GLY A 107 -10.35 12.37 12.61
N ARG A 108 -10.17 11.36 11.75
CA ARG A 108 -10.17 11.56 10.29
C ARG A 108 -11.58 11.41 9.72
N LYS A 109 -11.94 12.30 8.80
CA LYS A 109 -13.21 12.26 8.07
C LYS A 109 -13.30 11.00 7.23
N ILE A 110 -14.34 10.20 7.49
CA ILE A 110 -14.72 9.05 6.66
C ILE A 110 -15.66 9.59 5.59
N LEU A 111 -15.28 9.43 4.32
CA LEU A 111 -16.15 9.80 3.20
C LEU A 111 -17.25 8.75 3.08
N GLN A 112 -18.50 9.16 3.32
CA GLN A 112 -19.64 8.29 3.13
C GLN A 112 -19.93 8.09 1.63
N PRO A 113 -20.28 6.88 1.18
CA PRO A 113 -20.65 6.65 -0.19
C PRO A 113 -21.84 7.52 -0.60
N ARG A 114 -21.78 8.11 -1.80
CA ARG A 114 -22.85 8.93 -2.39
C ARG A 114 -24.21 8.24 -2.50
N LYS A 115 -24.29 6.92 -2.31
CA LYS A 115 -25.53 6.13 -2.35
C LYS A 115 -26.43 6.37 -1.13
N PHE A 116 -25.88 6.95 -0.07
CA PHE A 116 -26.61 7.26 1.17
C PHE A 116 -27.00 8.75 1.26
N TRP A 117 -27.01 9.45 0.11
CA TRP A 117 -27.31 10.87 -0.06
C TRP A 117 -28.35 11.05 -1.17
#